data_AF-C2BGU2-F1
#
_entry.id   AF-C2BGU2-F1
#
_cell.length_a   1.000
_cell.length_b   1.000
_cell.length_c   1.000
_cell.angle_alpha   90.00
_cell.angle_beta   90.00
_cell.angle_gamma   90.00
#
_symmetry.space_group_name_H-M   'P 1'
#
loop_
_entity.id
_entity.type
_entity.pdbx_description
1 polymer ?
#
loop_
_entity_poly.entity_id
_entity_poly.type
_entity_poly.pdbx_seq_one_letter_code
_entity_poly.pdbx_strand_id
1 'polypeptide(L)'
;MENRKSKFTAFLSSIIAGVIVAMVVYFGLNIAGYKEYRASAKLVTTSVENLTETNPAEGYAATLNSKAIKERTLANLKIDWPVSKLDNKLSLTPIASSPIIEISVTDTNKLRAEDLADEYADLSMTVINNIYNTGANVMEYAYKNANAVDNTLNYAIYAGLAGFVIYLVISLVSVSRHNHKLNKGGIKGKKKLEKKAKDQVKKNKDLIEENEEALVDKFDDEIDDKDYDLEDEFEQSYKDEEPFEEVKEGTRPLSPVDEVADEDFEATRKLDSKDIEMARKQDEQRAEEVNEEERDANKLEILGKLPKYQRGALDV
;
A
#
# COMPACT_ATOMS: atom_id res chain seq x y z
N MET A 1 20.72 -16.34 -24.06
CA MET A 1 20.00 -15.34 -23.25
C MET A 1 19.50 -16.05 -21.99
N GLU A 2 19.80 -15.56 -20.79
CA GLU A 2 19.33 -16.19 -19.54
C GLU A 2 17.81 -16.02 -19.38
N ASN A 3 17.13 -17.07 -18.91
CA ASN A 3 15.68 -17.15 -18.66
C ASN A 3 15.23 -16.27 -17.48
N ARG A 4 15.52 -14.97 -17.51
CA ARG A 4 15.04 -14.03 -16.48
C ARG A 4 13.52 -13.95 -16.58
N LYS A 5 12.84 -14.16 -15.46
CA LYS A 5 11.38 -13.99 -15.40
C LYS A 5 11.06 -12.49 -15.43
N SER A 6 10.07 -12.12 -16.24
CA SER A 6 9.64 -10.74 -16.38
C SER A 6 8.71 -10.33 -15.22
N LYS A 7 8.96 -9.14 -14.67
CA LYS A 7 8.07 -8.50 -13.69
C LYS A 7 6.71 -8.14 -14.31
N PHE A 8 6.69 -7.88 -15.62
CA PHE A 8 5.45 -7.58 -16.36
C PHE A 8 4.53 -8.80 -16.45
N THR A 9 5.08 -9.99 -16.67
CA THR A 9 4.30 -11.24 -16.66
C THR A 9 3.73 -11.52 -15.27
N ALA A 10 4.48 -11.19 -14.21
CA ALA A 10 4.00 -11.29 -12.84
C ALA A 10 2.81 -10.35 -12.56
N PHE A 11 2.88 -9.12 -13.05
CA PHE A 11 1.76 -8.16 -13.00
C PHE A 11 0.52 -8.64 -13.76
N LEU A 12 0.67 -9.12 -15.00
CA LEU A 12 -0.47 -9.68 -15.74
C LEU A 12 -1.10 -10.88 -15.02
N SER A 13 -0.27 -11.75 -14.44
CA SER A 13 -0.76 -12.90 -13.68
C SER A 13 -1.50 -12.50 -12.40
N SER A 14 -1.15 -11.37 -11.77
CA SER A 14 -1.85 -10.89 -10.58
C SER A 14 -3.24 -10.33 -10.91
N ILE A 15 -3.41 -9.70 -12.08
CA ILE A 15 -4.73 -9.26 -12.54
C ILE A 15 -5.67 -10.45 -12.66
N ILE A 16 -5.22 -11.52 -13.32
CA ILE A 16 -6.01 -12.74 -13.49
C ILE A 16 -6.36 -13.36 -12.14
N ALA A 17 -5.40 -13.42 -11.21
CA ALA A 17 -5.66 -13.91 -9.85
C ALA A 17 -6.72 -13.06 -9.12
N GLY A 18 -6.65 -11.73 -9.22
CA GLY A 18 -7.66 -10.85 -8.65
C GLY A 18 -9.06 -11.08 -9.22
N VAL A 19 -9.17 -11.27 -10.54
CA VAL A 19 -10.45 -11.58 -11.20
C VAL A 19 -11.02 -12.92 -10.73
N ILE A 20 -10.18 -13.95 -10.59
CA ILE A 20 -10.60 -15.26 -10.08
C ILE A 20 -11.14 -15.13 -8.65
N VAL A 21 -10.43 -14.42 -7.78
CA VAL A 21 -10.88 -14.17 -6.39
C VAL A 21 -12.22 -13.43 -6.38
N ALA A 22 -12.39 -12.39 -7.21
CA ALA A 22 -13.65 -11.66 -7.33
C ALA A 22 -14.80 -12.58 -7.75
N MET A 23 -14.59 -13.45 -8.75
CA MET A 23 -15.61 -14.41 -9.18
C MET A 23 -15.98 -15.39 -8.07
N VAL A 24 -15.00 -15.97 -7.38
CA VAL A 24 -15.25 -16.91 -6.28
C VAL A 24 -16.09 -16.25 -5.18
N VAL A 25 -15.78 -15.01 -4.82
CA VAL A 25 -16.54 -14.27 -3.81
C VAL A 25 -17.94 -13.92 -4.30
N TYR A 26 -18.08 -13.43 -5.54
CA TYR A 26 -19.38 -13.09 -6.12
C TYR A 26 -20.33 -14.29 -6.14
N PHE A 27 -19.87 -15.43 -6.66
CA PHE A 27 -20.68 -16.65 -6.68
C PHE A 27 -20.87 -17.24 -5.28
N GLY A 28 -19.86 -17.19 -4.42
CA GLY A 28 -19.93 -17.68 -3.05
C GLY A 28 -20.99 -16.95 -2.24
N LEU A 29 -21.04 -15.62 -2.31
CA LEU A 29 -22.04 -14.81 -1.62
C LEU A 29 -23.46 -15.03 -2.17
N ASN A 30 -23.60 -15.15 -3.49
CA ASN A 30 -24.88 -15.47 -4.12
C ASN A 30 -25.41 -16.84 -3.72
N ILE A 31 -24.56 -17.88 -3.72
CA ILE A 31 -24.94 -19.25 -3.32
C ILE A 31 -25.25 -19.33 -1.83
N ALA A 32 -24.50 -18.62 -0.99
CA ALA A 32 -24.73 -18.58 0.45
C ALA A 32 -26.00 -17.79 0.84
N GLY A 33 -26.64 -17.12 -0.11
CA GLY A 33 -27.85 -16.33 0.15
C GLY A 33 -27.58 -15.13 1.07
N TYR A 34 -26.38 -14.57 1.02
CA TYR A 34 -26.04 -13.39 1.82
C TYR A 34 -26.92 -12.21 1.38
N LYS A 35 -27.65 -11.63 2.34
CA LYS A 35 -28.53 -10.48 2.11
C LYS A 35 -28.22 -9.41 3.12
N GLU A 36 -28.17 -8.17 2.65
CA GLU A 36 -28.15 -7.00 3.50
C GLU A 36 -29.44 -6.23 3.32
N TYR A 37 -29.84 -5.56 4.38
CA TYR A 37 -31.05 -4.79 4.47
C TYR A 37 -30.67 -3.39 4.90
N ARG A 38 -31.15 -2.39 4.16
CA ARG A 38 -31.07 -0.99 4.54
C ARG A 38 -32.43 -0.53 5.02
N ALA A 39 -32.46 0.00 6.24
CA ALA A 39 -33.62 0.66 6.81
C ALA A 39 -33.32 2.15 6.94
N SER A 40 -34.30 3.00 6.63
CA SER A 40 -34.15 4.45 6.70
C SER A 40 -35.27 5.05 7.57
N ALA A 41 -34.88 5.93 8.50
CA ALA A 41 -35.77 6.83 9.21
C ALA A 41 -35.49 8.27 8.78
N LYS A 42 -36.51 9.14 8.78
CA LYS A 42 -36.35 10.56 8.45
C LYS A 42 -36.66 11.43 9.65
N LEU A 43 -35.70 12.27 10.00
CA LEU A 43 -35.80 13.22 11.09
C LEU A 43 -35.92 14.64 10.51
N VAL A 44 -36.97 15.34 10.89
CA VAL A 44 -37.09 16.79 10.65
C VAL A 44 -36.45 17.50 11.82
N THR A 45 -35.46 18.34 11.53
CA THR A 45 -34.60 18.96 12.55
C THR A 45 -35.17 20.24 13.15
N THR A 46 -36.13 20.87 12.46
CA THR A 46 -36.79 22.08 12.94
C THR A 46 -38.29 22.02 12.66
N SER A 47 -39.09 22.53 13.59
CA SER A 47 -40.52 22.74 13.38
C SER A 47 -40.78 23.81 12.32
N VAL A 48 -41.95 23.77 11.69
CA VAL A 48 -42.38 24.74 10.66
C VAL A 48 -42.31 26.18 11.18
N GLU A 49 -42.54 26.37 12.47
CA GLU A 49 -42.52 27.68 13.15
C GLU A 49 -41.11 28.26 13.34
N ASN A 50 -40.07 27.42 13.31
CA ASN A 50 -38.67 27.79 13.53
C ASN A 50 -37.81 27.66 12.25
N LEU A 51 -38.45 27.65 11.06
CA LEU A 51 -37.74 27.58 9.79
C LEU A 51 -37.03 28.91 9.48
N THR A 52 -35.70 28.91 9.58
CA THR A 52 -34.84 29.98 9.04
C THR A 52 -34.49 29.70 7.57
N GLU A 53 -34.16 30.74 6.78
CA GLU A 53 -33.77 30.58 5.37
C GLU A 53 -32.50 29.72 5.16
N THR A 54 -31.63 29.64 6.17
CA THR A 54 -30.46 28.74 6.19
C THR A 54 -30.87 27.33 6.59
N ASN A 55 -30.59 26.34 5.73
CA ASN A 55 -30.84 24.92 5.98
C ASN A 55 -29.94 24.40 7.12
N PRO A 56 -30.48 24.05 8.31
CA PRO A 56 -29.66 23.68 9.45
C PRO A 56 -29.32 22.18 9.49
N ALA A 57 -29.83 21.37 8.55
CA ALA A 57 -29.68 19.92 8.55
C ALA A 57 -28.22 19.45 8.52
N GLU A 58 -27.34 20.14 7.78
CA GLU A 58 -25.91 19.78 7.70
C GLU A 58 -25.20 19.96 9.05
N GLY A 59 -25.44 21.09 9.74
CA GLY A 59 -24.87 21.35 11.05
C GLY A 59 -25.35 20.35 12.10
N TYR A 60 -26.64 20.00 12.07
CA TYR A 60 -27.19 19.01 12.99
C TYR A 60 -26.71 17.59 12.70
N ALA A 61 -26.52 17.20 11.44
CA ALA A 61 -25.99 15.88 11.10
C ALA A 61 -24.59 15.64 11.70
N ALA A 62 -23.75 16.68 11.79
CA ALA A 62 -22.46 16.60 12.46
C ALA A 62 -22.60 16.35 13.97
N THR A 63 -23.48 17.09 14.66
CA THR A 63 -23.78 16.89 16.09
C THR A 63 -24.35 15.50 16.36
N LEU A 64 -25.20 15.01 15.45
CA LEU A 64 -25.79 13.68 15.53
C LEU A 64 -24.76 12.58 15.29
N ASN A 65 -23.61 12.84 14.69
CA ASN A 65 -22.55 11.85 14.51
C ASN A 65 -21.71 11.63 15.80
N SER A 66 -22.32 11.81 16.97
CA SER A 66 -21.65 11.67 18.26
C SER A 66 -21.56 10.20 18.71
N LYS A 67 -20.43 9.87 19.36
CA LYS A 67 -20.20 8.57 20.01
C LYS A 67 -21.26 8.27 21.07
N ALA A 68 -21.70 9.29 21.83
CA ALA A 68 -22.65 9.12 22.92
C ALA A 68 -24.01 8.61 22.43
N ILE A 69 -24.51 9.13 21.30
CA ILE A 69 -25.78 8.71 20.71
C ILE A 69 -25.67 7.24 20.29
N LYS A 70 -24.60 6.87 19.60
CA LYS A 70 -24.33 5.50 19.14
C LYS A 70 -24.24 4.51 20.30
N GLU A 71 -23.48 4.84 21.36
CA GLU A 71 -23.38 4.00 22.56
C GLU A 71 -24.75 3.82 23.21
N ARG A 72 -25.54 4.90 23.29
CA ARG A 72 -26.89 4.86 23.86
C ARG A 72 -27.84 4.01 23.03
N THR A 73 -27.80 4.11 21.70
CA THR A 73 -28.59 3.28 20.78
C THR A 73 -28.27 1.80 20.99
N LEU A 74 -26.98 1.43 21.02
CA LEU A 74 -26.54 0.05 21.25
C LEU A 74 -26.97 -0.46 22.63
N ALA A 75 -26.82 0.36 23.68
CA ALA A 75 -27.23 0.01 25.03
C ALA A 75 -28.76 -0.16 25.17
N ASN A 76 -29.55 0.67 24.50
CA ASN A 76 -31.01 0.58 24.54
C ASN A 76 -31.53 -0.68 23.85
N LEU A 77 -30.93 -1.04 22.72
CA LEU A 77 -31.25 -2.26 21.97
C LEU A 77 -30.57 -3.51 22.52
N LYS A 78 -29.74 -3.38 23.58
CA LYS A 78 -28.96 -4.47 24.18
C LYS A 78 -28.06 -5.19 23.16
N ILE A 79 -27.48 -4.41 22.25
CA ILE A 79 -26.56 -4.92 21.23
C ILE A 79 -25.13 -4.78 21.75
N ASP A 80 -24.46 -5.91 21.97
CA ASP A 80 -23.07 -5.96 22.42
C ASP A 80 -22.09 -5.81 21.24
N TRP A 81 -22.06 -4.63 20.64
CA TRP A 81 -21.14 -4.28 19.55
C TRP A 81 -20.25 -3.10 19.93
N PRO A 82 -19.02 -3.04 19.41
CA PRO A 82 -18.25 -1.81 19.47
C PRO A 82 -18.92 -0.74 18.60
N VAL A 83 -18.81 0.53 19.03
CA VAL A 83 -19.36 1.69 18.29
C VAL A 83 -18.87 1.73 16.84
N SER A 84 -17.62 1.34 16.61
CA SER A 84 -17.02 1.26 15.26
C SER A 84 -17.79 0.37 14.29
N LYS A 85 -18.48 -0.66 14.80
CA LYS A 85 -19.31 -1.51 13.96
C LYS A 85 -20.59 -0.79 13.53
N LEU A 86 -21.17 0.02 14.41
CA LEU A 86 -22.32 0.86 14.08
C LEU A 86 -21.91 2.01 13.15
N ASP A 87 -20.72 2.60 13.32
CA ASP A 87 -20.19 3.64 12.43
C ASP A 87 -20.16 3.21 10.97
N ASN A 88 -19.74 1.97 10.70
CA ASN A 88 -19.67 1.44 9.35
C ASN A 88 -21.03 1.11 8.73
N LYS A 89 -22.10 1.11 9.53
CA LYS A 89 -23.45 0.68 9.13
C LYS A 89 -24.44 1.84 9.06
N LEU A 90 -24.23 2.85 9.90
CA LEU A 90 -25.03 4.05 10.01
C LEU A 90 -24.53 5.10 9.00
N SER A 91 -25.47 5.71 8.29
CA SER A 91 -25.21 6.88 7.45
C SER A 91 -26.25 7.95 7.74
N LEU A 92 -25.77 9.15 8.06
CA LEU A 92 -26.57 10.34 8.31
C LEU A 92 -26.45 11.24 7.08
N THR A 93 -27.51 11.30 6.28
CA THR A 93 -27.52 12.06 5.03
C THR A 93 -28.48 13.25 5.15
N PRO A 94 -27.98 14.49 5.26
CA PRO A 94 -28.83 15.67 5.20
C PRO A 94 -29.41 15.82 3.78
N ILE A 95 -30.70 16.11 3.67
CA ILE A 95 -31.35 16.37 2.38
C ILE A 95 -31.08 17.82 1.98
N ALA A 96 -30.56 18.01 0.77
CA ALA A 96 -30.25 19.34 0.25
C ALA A 96 -31.48 20.25 0.27
N SER A 97 -31.28 21.50 0.71
CA SER A 97 -32.33 22.53 0.82
C SER A 97 -33.55 22.11 1.66
N SER A 98 -33.39 21.18 2.60
CA SER A 98 -34.46 20.68 3.47
C SER A 98 -33.96 20.48 4.90
N PRO A 99 -34.76 20.78 5.94
CA PRO A 99 -34.41 20.54 7.34
C PRO A 99 -34.44 19.04 7.70
N ILE A 100 -34.41 18.13 6.72
CA ILE A 100 -34.56 16.69 6.91
C ILE A 100 -33.18 16.02 6.90
N ILE A 101 -32.97 15.12 7.85
CA ILE A 101 -31.83 14.19 7.88
C ILE A 101 -32.39 12.78 7.67
N GLU A 102 -31.88 12.08 6.65
CA GLU A 102 -32.10 10.66 6.47
C GLU A 102 -31.08 9.86 7.30
N ILE A 103 -31.59 9.04 8.20
CA ILE A 103 -30.84 8.14 9.07
C ILE A 103 -30.99 6.76 8.48
N SER A 104 -29.95 6.27 7.80
CA SER A 104 -29.96 4.95 7.18
C SER A 104 -29.03 3.98 7.90
N VAL A 105 -29.49 2.75 8.12
CA VAL A 105 -28.72 1.68 8.76
C VAL A 105 -28.72 0.46 7.86
N THR A 106 -27.53 -0.08 7.57
CA THR A 106 -27.37 -1.31 6.77
C THR A 106 -26.95 -2.49 7.64
N ASP A 107 -27.75 -3.55 7.65
CA ASP A 107 -27.48 -4.75 8.44
C ASP A 107 -27.91 -6.05 7.75
N THR A 108 -27.34 -7.19 8.16
CA THR A 108 -27.72 -8.50 7.65
C THR A 108 -29.07 -8.99 8.20
N ASN A 109 -29.51 -8.44 9.33
CA ASN A 109 -30.84 -8.71 9.90
C ASN A 109 -31.77 -7.53 9.64
N LYS A 110 -32.88 -7.79 8.94
CA LYS A 110 -33.91 -6.80 8.61
C LYS A 110 -34.43 -6.06 9.84
N LEU A 111 -34.89 -6.79 10.86
CA LEU A 111 -35.50 -6.21 12.06
C LEU A 111 -34.48 -5.37 12.83
N ARG A 112 -33.23 -5.85 12.91
CA ARG A 112 -32.15 -5.12 13.59
C ARG A 112 -31.81 -3.80 12.88
N ALA A 113 -31.86 -3.76 11.55
CA ALA A 113 -31.67 -2.52 10.81
C ALA A 113 -32.80 -1.51 11.11
N GLU A 114 -34.06 -1.98 11.14
CA GLU A 114 -35.22 -1.15 11.48
C GLU A 114 -35.12 -0.61 12.91
N ASP A 115 -34.88 -1.48 13.90
CA ASP A 115 -34.75 -1.11 15.30
C ASP A 115 -33.60 -0.12 15.54
N LEU A 116 -32.45 -0.32 14.88
CA LEU A 116 -31.32 0.59 14.97
C LEU A 116 -31.64 1.97 14.40
N ALA A 117 -32.27 2.04 13.22
CA ALA A 117 -32.61 3.31 12.59
C ALA A 117 -33.66 4.08 13.41
N ASP A 118 -34.69 3.39 13.92
CA ASP A 118 -35.74 3.99 14.75
C ASP A 118 -35.19 4.50 16.08
N GLU A 119 -34.43 3.68 16.82
CA GLU A 119 -33.86 4.07 18.09
C GLU A 119 -32.86 5.23 17.93
N TYR A 120 -32.07 5.22 16.85
CA TYR A 120 -31.17 6.33 16.56
C TYR A 120 -31.94 7.62 16.24
N ALA A 121 -33.06 7.53 15.52
CA ALA A 121 -33.89 8.68 15.21
C ALA A 121 -34.54 9.30 16.46
N ASP A 122 -35.06 8.48 17.37
CA ASP A 122 -35.65 8.92 18.63
C ASP A 122 -34.64 9.63 19.54
N LEU A 123 -33.45 9.05 19.67
CA LEU A 123 -32.35 9.65 20.43
C LEU A 123 -31.86 10.94 19.76
N SER A 124 -31.74 10.95 18.43
CA SER A 124 -31.34 12.13 17.67
C SER A 124 -32.32 13.30 17.83
N MET A 125 -33.62 13.01 17.75
CA MET A 125 -34.69 13.98 18.00
C MET A 125 -34.57 14.59 19.40
N THR A 126 -34.36 13.74 20.41
CA THR A 126 -34.20 14.16 21.80
C THR A 126 -32.98 15.06 21.97
N VAL A 127 -31.83 14.69 21.39
CA VAL A 127 -30.59 15.47 21.46
C VAL A 127 -30.76 16.82 20.78
N ILE A 128 -31.34 16.88 19.59
CA ILE A 128 -31.56 18.16 18.88
C ILE A 128 -32.48 19.07 19.68
N ASN A 129 -33.58 18.56 20.20
CA ASN A 129 -34.51 19.36 20.99
C ASN A 129 -33.89 19.87 22.29
N ASN A 130 -33.05 19.06 22.96
CA ASN A 130 -32.39 19.48 24.19
C ASN A 130 -31.29 20.51 23.97
N ILE A 131 -30.55 20.43 22.86
CA ILE A 131 -29.44 21.33 22.58
C ILE A 131 -29.92 22.63 21.93
N TYR A 132 -30.84 22.54 20.96
CA TYR A 132 -31.19 23.65 20.07
C TYR A 132 -32.64 24.14 20.24
N ASN A 133 -33.51 23.38 20.94
CA ASN A 133 -34.92 23.73 21.17
C ASN A 133 -35.69 24.08 19.89
N THR A 134 -35.48 23.31 18.82
CA THR A 134 -36.00 23.60 17.47
C THR A 134 -37.36 22.96 17.18
N GLY A 135 -37.85 22.06 18.04
CA GLY A 135 -39.05 21.28 17.78
C GLY A 135 -38.83 20.20 16.71
N ALA A 136 -37.64 19.59 16.69
CA ALA A 136 -37.33 18.43 15.85
C ALA A 136 -38.31 17.28 16.10
N ASN A 137 -38.64 16.54 15.04
CA ASN A 137 -39.57 15.42 15.09
C ASN A 137 -39.19 14.34 14.07
N VAL A 138 -39.45 13.08 14.40
CA VAL A 138 -39.30 11.96 13.47
C VAL A 138 -40.49 11.97 12.51
N MET A 139 -40.22 12.23 11.24
CA MET A 139 -41.22 12.31 10.18
C MET A 139 -41.57 10.92 9.64
N GLU A 140 -40.59 10.03 9.54
CA GLU A 140 -40.77 8.69 9.02
C GLU A 140 -39.93 7.70 9.83
N TYR A 141 -40.57 6.65 10.33
CA TYR A 141 -39.88 5.54 11.00
C TYR A 141 -39.48 4.48 9.98
N ALA A 142 -38.42 3.75 10.29
CA ALA A 142 -37.87 2.65 9.52
C ALA A 142 -38.69 1.36 9.63
N TYR A 143 -39.62 1.26 10.57
CA TYR A 143 -40.51 0.10 10.74
C TYR A 143 -41.15 -0.34 9.40
N LYS A 144 -40.93 -1.61 9.03
CA LYS A 144 -41.35 -2.21 7.74
C LYS A 144 -40.80 -1.55 6.47
N ASN A 145 -39.91 -0.58 6.59
CA ASN A 145 -39.29 0.14 5.48
C ASN A 145 -37.89 -0.39 5.12
N ALA A 146 -37.45 -1.50 5.73
CA ALA A 146 -36.17 -2.09 5.35
C ALA A 146 -36.24 -2.82 4.00
N ASN A 147 -35.36 -2.42 3.09
CA ASN A 147 -35.26 -2.96 1.74
C ASN A 147 -33.95 -3.75 1.58
N ALA A 148 -34.00 -4.82 0.79
CA ALA A 148 -32.81 -5.60 0.47
C ALA A 148 -31.86 -4.79 -0.41
N VAL A 149 -30.58 -4.76 -0.07
CA VAL A 149 -29.52 -4.10 -0.82
C VAL A 149 -28.54 -5.16 -1.30
N ASP A 150 -28.23 -5.10 -2.60
CA ASP A 150 -27.23 -5.98 -3.19
C ASP A 150 -25.85 -5.32 -3.17
N ASN A 151 -25.06 -5.64 -2.15
CA ASN A 151 -23.66 -5.24 -2.04
C ASN A 151 -22.69 -6.33 -2.54
N THR A 152 -23.20 -7.41 -3.13
CA THR A 152 -22.40 -8.56 -3.56
C THR A 152 -21.32 -8.17 -4.57
N LEU A 153 -21.66 -7.27 -5.49
CA LEU A 153 -20.72 -6.73 -6.46
C LEU A 153 -19.57 -5.96 -5.78
N ASN A 154 -19.91 -5.10 -4.81
CA ASN A 154 -18.92 -4.29 -4.09
C ASN A 154 -17.94 -5.20 -3.32
N TYR A 155 -18.45 -6.21 -2.61
CA TYR A 155 -17.60 -7.16 -1.90
C TYR A 155 -16.70 -7.97 -2.83
N ALA A 156 -17.23 -8.41 -3.98
CA ALA A 156 -16.43 -9.10 -4.99
C ALA A 156 -15.30 -8.21 -5.53
N ILE A 157 -15.58 -6.94 -5.79
CA ILE A 157 -14.57 -5.96 -6.24
C ILE A 157 -13.49 -5.77 -5.17
N TYR A 158 -13.87 -5.53 -3.90
CA TYR A 158 -12.91 -5.35 -2.82
C TYR A 158 -12.04 -6.58 -2.61
N ALA A 159 -12.64 -7.77 -2.62
CA ALA A 159 -11.90 -9.02 -2.52
C ALA A 159 -10.98 -9.25 -3.72
N GLY A 160 -11.42 -8.92 -4.93
CA GLY A 160 -10.63 -9.00 -6.15
C GLY A 160 -9.40 -8.09 -6.10
N LEU A 161 -9.56 -6.84 -5.65
CA LEU A 161 -8.46 -5.90 -5.47
C LEU A 161 -7.49 -6.38 -4.38
N ALA A 162 -8.00 -6.85 -3.25
CA ALA A 162 -7.15 -7.43 -2.21
C ALA A 162 -6.36 -8.65 -2.72
N GLY A 163 -7.03 -9.55 -3.44
CA GLY A 163 -6.41 -10.71 -4.07
C GLY A 163 -5.35 -10.33 -5.09
N PHE A 164 -5.61 -9.32 -5.92
CA PHE A 164 -4.65 -8.75 -6.87
C PHE A 164 -3.39 -8.25 -6.15
N VAL A 165 -3.53 -7.42 -5.12
CA VAL A 165 -2.39 -6.83 -4.41
C VAL A 165 -1.56 -7.90 -3.72
N ILE A 166 -2.21 -8.82 -3.00
CA ILE A 166 -1.51 -9.91 -2.30
C ILE A 166 -0.74 -10.77 -3.31
N TYR A 167 -1.37 -11.18 -4.41
CA TYR A 167 -0.72 -12.00 -5.42
C TYR A 167 0.38 -11.25 -6.16
N LEU A 168 0.23 -9.95 -6.41
CA LEU A 168 1.26 -9.10 -7.00
C LEU A 168 2.54 -9.11 -6.15
N VAL A 169 2.41 -8.91 -4.84
CA VAL A 169 3.58 -8.90 -3.93
C VAL A 169 4.28 -10.26 -3.96
N ILE A 170 3.53 -11.36 -3.85
CA ILE A 170 4.07 -12.71 -3.87
C ILE A 170 4.79 -12.99 -5.20
N SER A 171 4.17 -12.61 -6.32
CA SER A 171 4.72 -12.86 -7.66
C SER A 171 5.99 -12.03 -7.91
N LEU A 172 6.04 -10.76 -7.49
CA LEU A 172 7.22 -9.91 -7.57
C LEU A 172 8.38 -10.45 -6.73
N VAL A 173 8.13 -10.88 -5.49
CA VAL A 173 9.14 -11.50 -4.63
C VAL A 173 9.67 -12.79 -5.27
N SER A 174 8.77 -13.61 -5.82
CA SER A 174 9.14 -14.86 -6.51
C SER A 174 10.03 -14.61 -7.74
N VAL A 175 9.68 -13.64 -8.58
CA VAL A 175 10.48 -13.23 -9.75
C VAL A 175 11.83 -12.68 -9.33
N SER A 176 11.87 -11.80 -8.33
CA SER A 176 13.11 -11.24 -7.80
C SER A 176 14.05 -12.34 -7.28
N ARG A 177 13.52 -13.28 -6.50
CA ARG A 177 14.28 -14.42 -5.98
C ARG A 177 14.82 -15.32 -7.09
N HIS A 178 14.01 -15.58 -8.13
CA HIS A 178 14.44 -16.38 -9.27
C HIS A 178 15.56 -15.70 -10.05
N ASN A 179 15.42 -14.41 -10.35
CA ASN A 179 16.41 -13.65 -11.11
C ASN A 179 17.72 -13.49 -10.31
N HIS A 180 17.65 -13.31 -8.99
CA HIS A 180 18.84 -13.28 -8.14
C HIS A 180 19.59 -14.62 -8.09
N LYS A 181 18.88 -15.76 -8.09
CA LYS A 181 19.51 -17.10 -8.18
C LYS A 181 20.24 -17.31 -9.49
N LEU A 182 19.65 -16.86 -10.61
CA LEU A 182 20.29 -16.91 -11.93
C LEU A 182 21.60 -16.10 -11.94
N ASN A 183 21.57 -14.86 -11.45
CA ASN A 183 22.78 -14.03 -11.37
C ASN A 183 23.90 -14.70 -10.54
N LYS A 184 23.58 -15.30 -9.38
CA LYS A 184 24.58 -16.04 -8.58
C LYS A 184 25.13 -17.27 -9.29
N GLY A 185 24.28 -17.99 -10.04
CA GLY A 185 24.70 -19.13 -10.86
C GLY A 185 25.63 -18.73 -11.99
N GLY A 186 25.29 -17.66 -12.72
CA GLY A 186 26.10 -17.08 -13.79
C GLY A 186 27.48 -16.61 -13.29
N ILE A 187 27.55 -15.95 -12.13
CA ILE A 187 28.81 -15.52 -11.51
C ILE A 187 29.68 -16.73 -11.14
N LYS A 188 29.10 -17.79 -10.55
CA LYS A 188 29.84 -19.02 -10.23
C LYS A 188 30.35 -19.74 -11.49
N GLY A 189 29.55 -19.76 -12.56
CA GLY A 189 29.94 -20.31 -13.86
C GLY A 189 31.13 -19.58 -14.47
N LYS A 190 31.11 -18.24 -14.49
CA LYS A 190 32.22 -17.41 -14.96
C LYS A 190 33.50 -17.64 -14.17
N LYS A 191 33.43 -17.63 -12.83
CA LYS A 191 34.60 -17.94 -11.96
C LYS A 191 35.19 -19.33 -12.22
N LYS A 192 34.35 -20.32 -12.50
CA LYS A 192 34.81 -21.69 -12.83
C LYS A 192 35.51 -21.76 -14.19
N LEU A 193 35.02 -21.03 -15.18
CA LEU A 193 35.65 -20.93 -16.50
C LEU A 193 36.99 -20.19 -16.42
N GLU A 194 37.05 -19.09 -15.67
CA GLU A 194 38.28 -18.32 -15.45
C GLU A 194 39.35 -19.17 -14.75
N LYS A 195 38.97 -19.98 -13.75
CA LYS A 195 39.90 -20.91 -13.10
C LYS A 195 40.44 -21.96 -14.08
N LYS A 196 39.58 -22.56 -14.91
CA LYS A 196 40.01 -23.52 -15.94
C LYS A 196 40.95 -22.89 -16.97
N ALA A 197 40.70 -21.65 -17.38
CA ALA A 197 41.57 -20.93 -18.30
C ALA A 197 42.95 -20.67 -17.67
N LYS A 198 43.01 -20.23 -16.41
CA LYS A 198 44.27 -20.04 -15.66
C LYS A 198 45.04 -21.35 -15.49
N ASP A 199 44.36 -22.44 -15.17
CA ASP A 199 44.97 -23.77 -15.04
C ASP A 199 45.54 -24.26 -16.38
N GLN A 200 44.87 -23.94 -17.50
CA GLN A 200 45.36 -24.29 -18.85
C GLN A 200 46.56 -23.44 -19.27
N VAL A 201 46.54 -22.13 -19.01
CA VAL A 201 47.68 -21.24 -19.27
C VAL A 201 48.89 -21.69 -18.47
N LYS A 202 48.71 -22.07 -17.19
CA LYS A 202 49.80 -22.58 -16.36
C LYS A 202 50.43 -23.85 -16.95
N LYS A 203 49.61 -24.84 -17.33
CA LYS A 203 50.10 -26.07 -17.97
C LYS A 203 50.86 -25.78 -19.26
N ASN A 204 50.38 -24.86 -20.08
CA ASN A 204 51.07 -24.48 -21.31
C ASN A 204 52.40 -23.80 -21.02
N LYS A 205 52.49 -22.99 -19.96
CA LYS A 205 53.75 -22.37 -19.53
C LYS A 205 54.76 -23.43 -19.05
N ASP A 206 54.31 -24.33 -18.18
CA ASP A 206 55.16 -25.39 -17.63
C ASP A 206 55.74 -26.29 -18.76
N LEU A 207 54.95 -26.56 -19.81
CA LEU A 207 55.39 -27.31 -21.00
C LEU A 207 56.38 -26.56 -21.91
N ILE A 208 56.33 -25.23 -21.92
CA ILE A 208 57.30 -24.41 -22.66
C ILE A 208 58.64 -24.40 -21.92
N GLU A 209 58.61 -24.26 -20.60
CA GLU A 209 59.79 -24.27 -19.73
C GLU A 209 60.51 -25.62 -19.79
N GLU A 210 59.78 -26.74 -19.77
CA GLU A 210 60.35 -28.10 -19.96
C GLU A 210 60.97 -28.30 -21.35
N ASN A 211 60.38 -27.73 -22.39
CA ASN A 211 60.93 -27.79 -23.75
C ASN A 211 62.15 -26.87 -23.92
N GLU A 212 62.19 -25.72 -23.25
CA GLU A 212 63.35 -24.81 -23.23
C GLU A 212 64.52 -25.45 -22.47
N GLU A 213 64.27 -26.07 -21.31
CA GLU A 213 65.29 -26.84 -20.58
C GLU A 213 65.83 -28.02 -21.41
N ALA A 214 64.96 -28.76 -22.12
CA ALA A 214 65.38 -29.84 -23.02
C ALA A 214 66.13 -29.36 -24.28
N LEU A 215 65.99 -28.09 -24.66
CA LEU A 215 66.76 -27.46 -25.72
C LEU A 215 68.14 -27.00 -25.22
N VAL A 216 68.24 -26.51 -23.98
CA VAL A 216 69.51 -26.13 -23.35
C VAL A 216 70.40 -27.36 -23.11
N ASP A 217 69.83 -28.47 -22.64
CA ASP A 217 70.57 -29.75 -22.48
C ASP A 217 71.10 -30.31 -23.81
N LYS A 218 70.51 -29.94 -24.95
CA LYS A 218 71.00 -30.32 -26.29
C LYS A 218 72.09 -29.40 -26.83
N PHE A 219 72.25 -28.19 -26.29
CA PHE A 219 73.27 -27.25 -26.72
C PHE A 219 74.58 -27.36 -25.92
N ASP A 220 74.55 -27.93 -24.71
CA ASP A 220 75.76 -28.16 -23.90
C ASP A 220 76.55 -29.43 -24.29
N ASP A 221 75.95 -30.34 -25.07
CA ASP A 221 76.61 -31.58 -25.54
C ASP A 221 77.36 -31.43 -26.88
N GLU A 222 77.35 -30.26 -27.51
CA GLU A 222 78.02 -30.02 -28.81
C GLU A 222 78.88 -28.74 -28.80
N ILE A 223 79.84 -28.70 -27.88
CA ILE A 223 81.06 -27.90 -28.06
C ILE A 223 82.25 -28.85 -28.00
N ASP A 224 82.70 -29.32 -29.17
CA ASP A 224 84.06 -29.82 -29.35
C ASP A 224 84.64 -29.25 -30.65
N ASP A 225 85.69 -28.45 -30.44
CA ASP A 225 86.58 -27.72 -31.33
C ASP A 225 86.72 -28.28 -32.76
N LYS A 226 86.34 -27.49 -33.79
CA LYS A 226 87.05 -27.47 -35.10
C LYS A 226 87.03 -26.09 -35.77
N ASP A 227 88.21 -25.50 -35.85
CA ASP A 227 88.58 -24.43 -36.77
C ASP A 227 88.26 -24.82 -38.21
N TYR A 228 87.54 -23.96 -38.94
CA TYR A 228 87.59 -23.90 -40.39
C TYR A 228 87.60 -22.45 -40.88
N ASP A 229 88.79 -22.05 -41.34
CA ASP A 229 89.01 -20.98 -42.33
C ASP A 229 88.31 -21.36 -43.64
N LEU A 230 87.50 -20.46 -44.20
CA LEU A 230 87.15 -20.49 -45.63
C LEU A 230 86.74 -19.10 -46.11
N GLU A 231 87.70 -18.50 -46.82
CA GLU A 231 87.58 -17.33 -47.68
C GLU A 231 86.56 -17.55 -48.80
N ASP A 232 85.87 -16.45 -49.08
CA ASP A 232 85.36 -15.96 -50.36
C ASP A 232 84.22 -16.66 -51.13
N GLU A 233 83.29 -15.77 -51.52
CA GLU A 233 82.46 -15.78 -52.72
C GLU A 233 81.06 -16.43 -52.63
N PHE A 234 80.08 -15.67 -52.12
CA PHE A 234 79.10 -15.06 -53.04
C PHE A 234 78.40 -13.85 -52.43
N GLU A 235 78.56 -12.74 -53.13
CA GLU A 235 78.12 -11.40 -52.78
C GLU A 235 76.69 -11.13 -53.29
N GLN A 236 76.03 -10.16 -52.63
CA GLN A 236 74.83 -9.39 -53.02
C GLN A 236 73.47 -10.02 -52.65
N SER A 237 72.57 -9.33 -51.93
CA SER A 237 72.26 -7.90 -51.92
C SER A 237 71.64 -7.48 -50.59
N TYR A 238 72.17 -6.39 -50.02
CA TYR A 238 71.63 -5.66 -48.87
C TYR A 238 70.20 -5.15 -49.11
N LYS A 239 69.39 -5.04 -48.04
CA LYS A 239 68.93 -3.74 -47.53
C LYS A 239 68.09 -3.86 -46.24
N ASP A 240 68.64 -3.21 -45.22
CA ASP A 240 68.02 -2.30 -44.26
C ASP A 240 67.02 -2.87 -43.22
N GLU A 241 67.54 -2.99 -42.00
CA GLU A 241 66.82 -2.91 -40.72
C GLU A 241 66.04 -1.59 -40.62
N GLU A 242 64.87 -1.63 -39.97
CA GLU A 242 64.15 -0.54 -39.27
C GLU A 242 62.93 -1.22 -38.57
N PRO A 243 62.27 -0.62 -37.54
CA PRO A 243 62.13 -1.22 -36.23
C PRO A 243 60.69 -1.68 -35.96
N PHE A 244 60.55 -2.37 -34.83
CA PHE A 244 59.31 -2.79 -34.19
C PHE A 244 58.29 -1.64 -34.11
N GLU A 245 57.19 -1.73 -34.88
CA GLU A 245 56.02 -0.87 -34.69
C GLU A 245 55.06 -1.47 -33.65
N GLU A 246 54.84 -0.68 -32.61
CA GLU A 246 53.96 -0.88 -31.47
C GLU A 246 52.49 -1.01 -31.91
N VAL A 247 51.88 -2.19 -31.75
CA VAL A 247 50.43 -2.36 -31.95
C VAL A 247 49.71 -1.75 -30.76
N LYS A 248 49.20 -0.53 -30.96
CA LYS A 248 48.36 0.24 -30.05
C LYS A 248 47.17 -0.59 -29.55
N GLU A 249 47.12 -0.86 -28.25
CA GLU A 249 45.90 -1.31 -27.58
C GLU A 249 44.85 -0.19 -27.62
N GLY A 250 43.90 -0.29 -28.55
CA GLY A 250 42.72 0.56 -28.57
C GLY A 250 41.82 0.29 -27.36
N THR A 251 42.08 0.94 -26.24
CA THR A 251 41.14 1.03 -25.12
C THR A 251 39.93 1.84 -25.59
N ARG A 252 38.74 1.24 -25.50
CA ARG A 252 37.47 1.95 -25.77
C ARG A 252 37.22 2.91 -24.60
N PRO A 253 36.89 4.19 -24.84
CA PRO A 253 36.57 5.11 -23.76
C PRO A 253 35.30 4.64 -23.03
N LEU A 254 35.35 4.69 -21.71
CA LEU A 254 34.17 4.56 -20.86
C LEU A 254 33.24 5.74 -21.14
N SER A 255 31.95 5.46 -21.36
CA SER A 255 30.90 6.46 -21.44
C SER A 255 30.87 7.30 -20.16
N PRO A 256 30.62 8.62 -20.22
CA PRO A 256 30.40 9.44 -19.03
C PRO A 256 29.23 8.88 -18.23
N VAL A 257 29.43 8.75 -16.92
CA VAL A 257 28.36 8.54 -15.95
C VAL A 257 27.63 9.87 -15.82
N ASP A 258 26.34 9.91 -16.14
CA ASP A 258 25.49 11.02 -15.72
C ASP A 258 25.39 10.99 -14.19
N GLU A 259 25.95 12.01 -13.55
CA GLU A 259 25.74 12.32 -12.14
C GLU A 259 24.26 12.61 -11.91
N VAL A 260 23.54 11.62 -11.42
CA VAL A 260 22.20 11.83 -10.87
C VAL A 260 22.36 12.32 -9.44
N ALA A 261 22.14 13.62 -9.28
CA ALA A 261 21.77 14.34 -8.07
C ALA A 261 21.97 13.57 -6.74
N ASP A 262 23.06 13.92 -6.05
CA ASP A 262 23.18 13.68 -4.62
C ASP A 262 21.99 14.32 -3.89
N GLU A 263 21.16 13.49 -3.27
CA GLU A 263 20.23 13.95 -2.24
C GLU A 263 21.05 14.31 -1.00
N ASP A 264 21.31 15.61 -0.83
CA ASP A 264 21.83 16.20 0.41
C ASP A 264 20.85 15.93 1.57
N PHE A 265 20.99 14.77 2.20
CA PHE A 265 20.57 14.55 3.58
C PHE A 265 21.63 15.17 4.49
N GLU A 266 21.45 16.46 4.84
CA GLU A 266 21.82 17.06 6.14
C GLU A 266 21.84 18.59 6.04
N ALA A 267 20.67 19.22 6.17
CA ALA A 267 20.58 20.64 6.51
C ALA A 267 19.81 20.78 7.82
N THR A 268 20.53 20.73 8.96
CA THR A 268 20.00 21.22 10.22
C THR A 268 19.79 22.74 10.09
N ARG A 269 18.54 23.18 9.87
CA ARG A 269 18.20 24.61 9.93
C ARG A 269 18.39 25.10 11.36
N LYS A 270 19.10 26.22 11.53
CA LYS A 270 19.05 27.00 12.76
C LYS A 270 17.64 27.57 12.90
N LEU A 271 16.94 27.19 13.95
CA LEU A 271 15.61 27.73 14.29
C LEU A 271 15.75 29.22 14.55
N ASP A 272 14.98 30.03 13.82
CA ASP A 272 14.91 31.47 14.04
C ASP A 272 13.88 31.77 15.14
N SER A 273 14.03 32.89 15.83
CA SER A 273 13.16 33.28 16.96
C SER A 273 11.67 33.32 16.60
N LYS A 274 11.37 33.54 15.32
CA LYS A 274 10.02 33.54 14.74
C LYS A 274 9.38 32.15 14.62
N ASP A 275 10.18 31.10 14.45
CA ASP A 275 9.68 29.71 14.37
C ASP A 275 9.27 29.19 15.77
N ILE A 276 10.00 29.63 16.80
CA ILE A 276 9.71 29.32 18.21
C ILE A 276 8.40 30.00 18.64
N GLU A 277 8.18 31.24 18.22
CA GLU A 277 6.96 31.99 18.55
C GLU A 277 5.72 31.43 17.85
N MET A 278 5.88 30.86 16.65
CA MET A 278 4.79 30.20 15.92
C MET A 278 4.39 28.86 16.57
N ALA A 279 5.37 28.07 17.02
CA ALA A 279 5.13 26.85 17.79
C ALA A 279 4.42 27.14 19.13
N ARG A 280 4.84 28.21 19.83
CA ARG A 280 4.22 28.60 21.11
C ARG A 280 2.76 29.03 20.96
N LYS A 281 2.42 29.75 19.89
CA LYS A 281 1.02 30.10 19.59
C LYS A 281 0.17 28.88 19.26
N GLN A 282 0.75 27.87 18.63
CA GLN A 282 0.08 26.60 18.36
C GLN A 282 -0.22 25.82 19.65
N ASP A 283 0.71 25.81 20.61
CA ASP A 283 0.50 25.14 21.90
C ASP A 283 -0.52 25.90 22.78
N GLU A 284 -0.55 27.23 22.74
CA GLU A 284 -1.55 28.04 23.45
C GLU A 284 -2.97 27.83 22.87
N GLN A 285 -3.12 27.76 21.54
CA GLN A 285 -4.40 27.44 20.89
C GLN A 285 -4.88 26.03 21.22
N ARG A 286 -3.96 25.06 21.27
CA ARG A 286 -4.28 23.67 21.63
C ARG A 286 -4.68 23.53 23.11
N ALA A 287 -4.15 24.37 23.99
CA ALA A 287 -4.53 24.41 25.40
C ALA A 287 -5.91 25.05 25.63
N GLU A 288 -6.32 26.00 24.78
CA GLU A 288 -7.67 26.57 24.78
C GLU A 288 -8.71 25.57 24.26
N GLU A 289 -8.41 24.80 23.21
CA GLU A 289 -9.28 23.73 22.68
C GLU A 289 -9.57 22.63 23.73
N VAL A 290 -8.56 22.23 24.52
CA VAL A 290 -8.73 21.20 25.58
C VAL A 290 -9.66 21.68 26.70
N ASN A 291 -9.69 22.99 26.99
CA ASN A 291 -10.54 23.56 28.05
C ASN A 291 -12.00 23.71 27.59
N GLU A 292 -12.25 23.89 26.28
CA GLU A 292 -13.61 23.85 25.72
C GLU A 292 -14.18 22.43 25.70
N GLU A 293 -13.38 21.41 25.38
CA GLU A 293 -13.80 20.00 25.42
C GLU A 293 -14.20 19.53 26.84
N GLU A 294 -13.48 19.97 27.89
CA GLU A 294 -13.83 19.67 29.29
C GLU A 294 -15.14 20.33 29.74
N ARG A 295 -15.49 21.50 29.18
CA ARG A 295 -16.75 22.20 29.49
C ARG A 295 -17.94 21.54 28.80
N ASP A 296 -17.77 21.00 27.61
CA ASP A 296 -18.83 20.28 26.89
C ASP A 296 -19.11 18.88 27.47
N ALA A 297 -18.11 18.20 28.04
CA ALA A 297 -18.30 16.92 28.71
C ALA A 297 -19.29 17.00 29.89
N ASN A 298 -19.24 18.09 30.66
CA ASN A 298 -20.14 18.29 31.81
C ASN A 298 -21.60 18.61 31.42
N LYS A 299 -21.85 19.02 30.17
CA LYS A 299 -23.20 19.32 29.67
C LYS A 299 -23.96 18.04 29.26
N LEU A 300 -23.27 16.91 29.11
CA LEU A 300 -23.84 15.62 28.67
C LEU A 300 -24.38 14.75 29.81
N GLU A 301 -24.08 15.08 31.07
CA GLU A 301 -24.57 14.32 32.24
C GLU A 301 -26.05 14.55 32.56
N ILE A 302 -26.69 15.55 31.93
CA ILE A 302 -28.10 15.92 32.14
C ILE A 302 -29.00 15.22 31.10
N LEU A 303 -28.84 13.92 30.88
CA LEU A 303 -29.81 13.10 30.15
C LEU A 303 -30.57 12.22 31.16
N GLY A 304 -31.63 12.81 31.73
CA GLY A 304 -32.52 12.20 32.70
C GLY A 304 -33.12 10.87 32.21
N LYS A 305 -33.22 9.92 33.14
CA LYS A 305 -33.86 8.61 32.96
C LYS A 305 -35.36 8.78 32.67
N LEU A 306 -35.77 8.61 31.41
CA LEU A 306 -37.17 8.40 31.02
C LEU A 306 -37.49 6.89 30.96
N PRO A 307 -38.71 6.45 31.32
CA PRO A 307 -39.07 5.03 31.41
C PRO A 307 -39.26 4.40 30.02
N LYS A 308 -38.80 3.14 29.89
CA LYS A 308 -38.82 2.33 28.66
C LYS A 308 -40.20 1.68 28.44
N TYR A 309 -40.64 1.62 27.18
CA TYR A 309 -41.60 0.62 26.71
C TYR A 309 -40.87 -0.68 26.31
N GLN A 310 -41.51 -1.85 26.50
CA GLN A 310 -40.90 -3.14 26.18
C GLN A 310 -40.93 -3.39 24.65
N ARG A 311 -39.78 -3.27 23.98
CA ARG A 311 -39.52 -3.90 22.68
C ARG A 311 -38.53 -5.05 22.86
N GLY A 312 -38.93 -6.21 22.35
CA GLY A 312 -38.24 -7.47 22.50
C GLY A 312 -39.23 -8.63 22.45
N ALA A 313 -39.35 -9.25 21.29
CA ALA A 313 -39.36 -10.70 21.25
C ALA A 313 -38.26 -11.08 20.25
N LEU A 314 -37.03 -11.15 20.76
CA LEU A 314 -36.04 -12.04 20.18
C LEU A 314 -36.69 -13.42 20.12
N ASP A 315 -36.67 -14.04 18.95
CA ASP A 315 -36.63 -15.50 18.89
C ASP A 315 -35.43 -15.92 18.04
N VAL A 316 -34.80 -16.96 18.54
CA VAL A 316 -33.41 -17.41 18.29
C VAL A 316 -33.23 -18.00 16.89
#